data_AF-A0A2W7IY78-F1
#
_entry.id   AF-A0A2W7IY78-F1
#
_cell.length_a   1.000
_cell.length_b   1.000
_cell.length_c   1.000
_cell.angle_alpha   90.00
_cell.angle_beta   90.00
_cell.angle_gamma   90.00
#
_symmetry.space_group_name_H-M   'P 1'
#
loop_
_entity.id
_entity.type
_entity.pdbx_description
1 polymer ?
#
loop_
_entity_poly.entity_id
_entity_poly.type
_entity_poly.pdbx_seq_one_letter_code
_entity_poly.pdbx_strand_id
1 'polypeptide(L)' 'MWVRHPSRPDWGIGQVQSVIGDRVTVNFENAGKVLINGAVIALQTLDEAPDTR' A
#
# COMPACT_ATOMS: atom_id res chain seq x y z
N MET A 1 -0.09 -8.27 -4.21
CA MET A 1 1.08 -7.40 -3.99
C MET A 1 0.84 -6.61 -2.72
N TRP A 2 1.77 -6.71 -1.77
CA TRP A 2 1.68 -6.05 -0.47
C TRP A 2 2.66 -4.89 -0.42
N VAL A 3 2.26 -3.81 0.25
CA VAL A 3 2.99 -2.55 0.29
C VAL A 3 2.94 -1.91 1.66
N ARG A 4 3.92 -1.05 1.96
CA ARG A 4 3.89 -0.12 3.09
C ARG A 4 4.05 1.32 2.59
N HIS A 5 3.38 2.25 3.26
CA HIS A 5 3.51 3.67 2.98
C HIS A 5 4.72 4.24 3.75
N PRO A 6 5.74 4.79 3.08
CA PRO A 6 7.00 5.15 3.74
C PRO A 6 6.86 6.25 4.79
N SER A 7 5.92 7.19 4.60
CA SER A 7 5.66 8.29 5.54
C SER A 7 4.45 8.08 6.46
N ARG A 8 3.80 6.89 6.41
CA ARG A 8 2.61 6.56 7.20
C ARG A 8 2.72 5.13 7.75
N PRO A 9 3.71 4.86 8.62
CA PRO A 9 3.91 3.53 9.18
C PRO A 9 2.72 3.08 10.04
N ASP A 10 1.96 4.03 10.60
CA ASP A 10 0.75 3.81 11.39
C ASP A 10 -0.40 3.18 10.59
N TRP A 11 -0.41 3.32 9.27
CA TRP A 11 -1.44 2.71 8.41
C TRP A 11 -1.33 1.20 8.32
N GLY A 12 -0.19 0.62 8.70
CA GLY A 12 0.07 -0.80 8.62
C GLY A 12 0.43 -1.26 7.20
N ILE A 13 0.30 -2.56 6.98
CA ILE A 13 0.50 -3.17 5.66
C ILE A 13 -0.73 -2.90 4.80
N GLY A 14 -0.50 -2.63 3.53
CA GLY A 14 -1.55 -2.40 2.54
C GLY A 14 -1.52 -3.43 1.43
N GLN A 15 -2.69 -3.79 0.94
CA GLN A 15 -2.85 -4.61 -0.26
C GLN A 15 -3.21 -3.72 -1.45
N VAL A 16 -2.43 -3.80 -2.53
CA VAL A 16 -2.76 -3.12 -3.78
C VAL A 16 -4.02 -3.75 -4.38
N GLN A 17 -5.06 -2.96 -4.62
CA GLN A 17 -6.32 -3.39 -5.23
C GLN A 17 -6.38 -3.09 -6.72
N SER A 18 -5.85 -1.94 -7.16
CA SER A 18 -5.81 -1.55 -8.57
C SER A 18 -4.69 -0.55 -8.84
N VAL A 19 -4.25 -0.51 -10.11
CA VAL A 19 -3.26 0.45 -10.61
C VAL A 19 -3.79 1.01 -11.93
N ILE A 20 -3.91 2.33 -12.03
CA ILE A 20 -4.36 3.04 -13.24
C ILE A 20 -3.40 4.20 -13.50
N GLY A 21 -2.47 4.00 -14.44
CA GLY A 21 -1.33 4.89 -14.61
C GLY A 21 -0.56 5.01 -13.30
N ASP A 22 -0.30 6.25 -12.86
CA ASP A 22 0.39 6.52 -11.59
C ASP A 22 -0.53 6.44 -10.36
N ARG A 23 -1.83 6.14 -10.52
CA ARG A 23 -2.77 6.08 -9.40
C ARG A 23 -2.90 4.63 -8.91
N VAL A 24 -2.47 4.40 -7.67
CA VAL A 24 -2.49 3.08 -7.03
C VAL A 24 -3.53 3.09 -5.92
N THR A 25 -4.54 2.24 -6.00
CA THR A 25 -5.51 2.05 -4.90
C THR A 25 -4.99 0.96 -3.98
N VAL A 26 -4.82 1.27 -2.70
CA VAL A 26 -4.33 0.34 -1.68
C VAL A 26 -5.33 0.29 -0.54
N ASN A 27 -5.63 -0.91 -0.05
CA ASN A 27 -6.38 -1.09 1.20
C ASN A 27 -5.40 -1.39 2.33
N PHE A 28 -5.21 -0.44 3.23
CA PHE A 28 -4.34 -0.53 4.40
C PHE A 28 -5.12 -1.04 5.62
N GLU A 29 -4.45 -1.81 6.47
CA GLU A 29 -5.03 -2.40 7.69
C GLU A 29 -5.71 -1.36 8.58
N ASN A 30 -5.05 -0.22 8.84
CA ASN A 30 -5.54 0.76 9.82
C ASN A 30 -6.10 2.04 9.19
N ALA A 31 -5.88 2.26 7.89
CA ALA A 31 -6.35 3.44 7.17
C ALA A 31 -7.45 3.14 6.13
N GLY A 32 -7.78 1.86 5.93
CA GLY A 32 -8.72 1.43 4.91
C GLY A 32 -8.23 1.73 3.50
N LYS A 33 -9.18 1.98 2.59
CA LYS A 33 -8.87 2.19 1.16
C LYS A 33 -8.38 3.61 0.91
N VAL A 34 -7.15 3.72 0.43
CA VAL A 34 -6.50 4.98 0.08
C VAL A 34 -6.00 4.94 -1.36
N LEU A 35 -6.14 6.07 -2.05
CA LEU A 35 -5.59 6.28 -3.38
C LEU A 35 -4.25 6.99 -3.27
N ILE A 36 -3.19 6.36 -3.78
CA ILE A 36 -1.82 6.85 -3.74
C ILE A 36 -1.41 7.29 -5.14
N ASN A 37 -0.70 8.42 -5.22
CA ASN A 37 -0.04 8.85 -6.45
C ASN A 37 1.40 8.32 -6.47
N GLY A 38 1.64 7.26 -7.23
CA GLY A 38 2.93 6.58 -7.40
C GLY A 38 4.01 7.43 -8.07
N ALA A 39 3.64 8.50 -8.80
CA ALA A 39 4.60 9.46 -9.33
C ALA A 39 5.22 10.36 -8.24
N VAL A 40 4.57 10.45 -7.07
CA VAL A 40 5.01 11.30 -5.94
C VAL A 40 5.52 10.44 -4.79
N ILE A 41 4.85 9.31 -4.52
CA ILE A 41 5.16 8.42 -3.39
C ILE A 41 5.51 7.04 -3.92
N ALA A 42 6.77 6.62 -3.74
CA ALA A 42 7.19 5.25 -3.97
C ALA A 42 6.80 4.38 -2.76
N LEU A 43 5.83 3.48 -2.97
CA LEU A 43 5.43 2.50 -1.96
C LEU A 43 6.52 1.43 -1.79
N GLN A 44 6.74 1.00 -0.55
CA GLN A 44 7.69 -0.08 -0.26
C GLN A 44 7.01 -1.42 -0.50
N THR A 45 7.50 -2.21 -1.46
CA THR A 45 6.96 -3.53 -1.77
C THR A 45 7.41 -4.56 -0.73
N LEU A 46 6.50 -5.42 -0.30
CA LEU A 46 6.82 -6.57 0.53
C LEU A 46 6.82 -7.83 -0.36
N ASP A 47 7.92 -8.57 -0.30
CA ASP A 47 8.12 -9.79 -1.09
C ASP A 47 7.20 -10.94 -0.64
N GLU A 48 6.73 -10.90 0.60
CA GLU A 48 5.85 -11.89 1.20
C GLU A 48 4.54 -11.24 1.67
N ALA A 49 3.45 -12.02 1.63
CA ALA A 49 2.24 -11.64 2.33
C ALA A 49 2.52 -11.56 3.84
N PRO A 50 1.90 -10.62 4.58
CA PRO A 50 1.94 -10.70 6.03
C PRO A 50 1.47 -12.08 6.44
N ASP A 51 2.32 -12.79 7.16
CA ASP A 51 2.04 -14.12 7.67
C ASP A 51 0.90 -14.00 8.69
N THR A 52 -0.31 -14.33 8.24
CA THR A 52 -1.49 -14.39 9.11
C THR A 52 -1.39 -15.65 9.96
N ARG A 53 -0.61 -15.60 11.04
CA ARG A 53 -0.61 -16.61 12.10
C ARG A 53 -1.57 -16.24 13.22
#